data_AF-A0A5M7B453-F1
#
_entry.id   AF-A0A5M7B453-F1
#
_cell.length_a   1.000
_cell.length_b   1.000
_cell.length_c   1.000
_cell.angle_alpha   90.00
_cell.angle_beta   90.00
_cell.angle_gamma   90.00
#
_symmetry.space_group_name_H-M   'P 1'
#
loop_
_entity.id
_entity.type
_entity.pdbx_description
1 polymer ?
#
loop_
_entity_poly.entity_id
_entity_poly.type
_entity_poly.pdbx_seq_one_letter_code
_entity_poly.pdbx_strand_id
1 'polypeptide(L)'
;MPDNFEPIPDDFMNVIFGQVYNKLTNGGNPKMLGPNNAVLWEPVATVIDEEAFDYAFKGFFGSPKTEENDSDERYNELRNISKYSKYAHAEEFARIADQIPSYIPKLTKGGESREFAVFSPEPDHTVSNVYSDIMEFSVVKNSKIDPKVEKKLESLRKQLFKTKKLKNPDFDEEMIEHPEDNPKYIYQSFISPMYVKYLEYEAKYEEAEENLTELQIRVNEGDSEAMTEMNINGRNMIRKRDSALKRWESLGYRGKVDKIMNYIDEIEASNFITIKKRYESELLAAKRTGLGGSNTYFYSAPVPATILENSSGWTKFTFNKSSYDLERRKTAHSWSAKASYFGVFGASTSGKVKNSSSEYNFNDLQMSFRLSKCYVSRPWLGTTFIKSRYWKYSDTGKEAVNNQMVSDGKGGGLMPAIVTELYFVKDLKIGFRKGSSSYKKAEKEIKGGGGFGIGPFRIGAKYEYNDSKVKMSGEKEEQGVESDKILLVGRKVNILDKAPRPLESIKPEDWVEVN
;
A
#
# COMPACT_ATOMS: atom_id res chain seq x y z
N MET A 1 -31.34 -37.42 -3.35
CA MET A 1 -31.24 -36.70 -4.63
C MET A 1 -29.76 -36.61 -4.96
N PRO A 2 -29.32 -36.85 -6.20
CA PRO A 2 -27.92 -36.71 -6.54
C PRO A 2 -27.53 -35.24 -6.34
N ASP A 3 -26.44 -35.00 -5.60
CA ASP A 3 -25.87 -33.65 -5.46
C ASP A 3 -25.66 -33.09 -6.89
N ASN A 4 -26.34 -31.99 -7.24
CA ASN A 4 -26.10 -31.29 -8.49
C ASN A 4 -24.66 -30.76 -8.44
N PHE A 5 -23.75 -31.48 -9.09
CA PHE A 5 -22.37 -31.06 -9.22
C PHE A 5 -22.33 -29.79 -10.08
N GLU A 6 -21.88 -28.70 -9.49
CA GLU A 6 -21.58 -27.47 -10.21
C GLU A 6 -20.09 -27.16 -10.06
N PRO A 7 -19.30 -27.11 -11.14
CA PRO A 7 -17.90 -26.74 -11.04
C PRO A 7 -17.74 -25.29 -10.56
N ILE A 8 -16.62 -24.99 -9.90
CA ILE A 8 -16.30 -23.60 -9.52
C ILE A 8 -16.23 -22.74 -10.80
N PRO A 9 -17.01 -21.65 -10.89
CA PRO A 9 -17.03 -20.80 -12.09
C PRO A 9 -15.67 -20.16 -12.39
N ASP A 10 -15.34 -19.98 -13.67
CA ASP A 10 -14.06 -19.37 -14.08
C ASP A 10 -13.91 -17.90 -13.61
N ASP A 11 -15.03 -17.20 -13.40
CA ASP A 11 -15.09 -15.82 -12.90
C ASP A 11 -15.15 -15.74 -11.36
N PHE A 12 -15.13 -16.87 -10.65
CA PHE A 12 -15.24 -16.94 -9.19
C PHE A 12 -14.26 -16.01 -8.47
N MET A 13 -12.98 -16.05 -8.85
CA MET A 13 -11.95 -15.22 -8.22
C MET A 13 -12.16 -13.75 -8.50
N ASN A 14 -12.64 -13.40 -9.70
CA ASN A 14 -13.01 -12.04 -9.98
C ASN A 14 -14.08 -11.66 -8.98
N VAL A 15 -15.23 -12.35 -8.92
CA VAL A 15 -16.33 -12.04 -7.98
C VAL A 15 -15.85 -11.90 -6.53
N ILE A 16 -14.96 -12.76 -6.02
CA ILE A 16 -14.37 -12.58 -4.68
C ILE A 16 -13.64 -11.25 -4.56
N PHE A 17 -12.73 -10.93 -5.48
CA PHE A 17 -11.86 -9.76 -5.37
C PHE A 17 -12.58 -8.44 -5.34
N GLY A 18 -13.63 -8.28 -6.14
CA GLY A 18 -14.45 -7.08 -6.07
C GLY A 18 -15.48 -7.10 -4.95
N GLN A 19 -15.83 -8.25 -4.37
CA GLN A 19 -16.51 -8.25 -3.07
C GLN A 19 -15.55 -7.79 -1.96
N VAL A 20 -14.31 -8.30 -1.97
CA VAL A 20 -13.21 -7.85 -1.08
C VAL A 20 -12.99 -6.36 -1.24
N TYR A 21 -12.91 -5.88 -2.48
CA TYR A 21 -12.78 -4.46 -2.79
C TYR A 21 -14.00 -3.65 -2.30
N ASN A 22 -15.21 -4.05 -2.66
CA ASN A 22 -16.46 -3.41 -2.23
C ASN A 22 -16.49 -3.28 -0.70
N LYS A 23 -16.08 -4.34 0.02
CA LYS A 23 -15.95 -4.32 1.48
C LYS A 23 -14.82 -3.43 1.99
N LEU A 24 -13.65 -3.39 1.34
CA LEU A 24 -12.54 -2.47 1.68
C LEU A 24 -12.91 -0.99 1.47
N THR A 25 -13.93 -0.75 0.65
CA THR A 25 -14.45 0.59 0.34
C THR A 25 -15.86 0.80 0.87
N ASN A 26 -16.30 0.03 1.88
CA ASN A 26 -17.60 0.17 2.55
C ASN A 26 -18.80 0.36 1.58
N GLY A 27 -18.99 -0.54 0.61
CA GLY A 27 -20.08 -0.40 -0.37
C GLY A 27 -19.68 0.28 -1.68
N GLY A 28 -18.44 0.79 -1.77
CA GLY A 28 -17.94 1.52 -2.93
C GLY A 28 -17.99 0.74 -4.24
N ASN A 29 -18.56 1.35 -5.27
CA ASN A 29 -18.46 0.87 -6.64
C ASN A 29 -17.02 1.11 -7.15
N PRO A 30 -16.39 0.20 -7.90
CA PRO A 30 -15.10 0.44 -8.57
C PRO A 30 -15.02 1.75 -9.36
N LYS A 31 -16.14 2.27 -9.87
CA LYS A 31 -16.26 3.61 -10.47
C LYS A 31 -15.80 4.75 -9.54
N MET A 32 -15.92 4.57 -8.23
CA MET A 32 -15.52 5.55 -7.22
C MET A 32 -14.00 5.67 -7.05
N LEU A 33 -13.20 4.71 -7.55
CA LEU A 33 -11.73 4.87 -7.63
C LEU A 33 -11.32 5.99 -8.58
N GLY A 34 -12.19 6.28 -9.55
CA GLY A 34 -11.86 7.10 -10.69
C GLY A 34 -10.86 6.44 -11.66
N PRO A 35 -10.57 7.10 -12.78
CA PRO A 35 -9.66 6.61 -13.80
C PRO A 35 -8.17 6.65 -13.40
N ASN A 36 -7.84 7.34 -12.30
CA ASN A 36 -6.46 7.56 -11.86
C ASN A 36 -6.02 6.58 -10.77
N ASN A 37 -6.87 5.64 -10.36
CA ASN A 37 -6.49 4.59 -9.43
C ASN A 37 -6.78 3.21 -10.02
N ALA A 38 -6.01 2.22 -9.60
CA ALA A 38 -6.25 0.82 -9.93
C ALA A 38 -5.93 -0.07 -8.73
N VAL A 39 -6.58 -1.25 -8.69
CA VAL A 39 -6.26 -2.31 -7.73
C VAL A 39 -5.60 -3.46 -8.48
N LEU A 40 -4.46 -3.88 -7.96
CA LEU A 40 -3.62 -4.95 -8.51
C LEU A 40 -3.49 -6.05 -7.45
N TRP A 41 -3.93 -7.25 -7.77
CA TRP A 41 -3.91 -8.40 -6.85
C TRP A 41 -2.59 -9.14 -6.97
N GLU A 42 -2.03 -9.57 -5.85
CA GLU A 42 -0.82 -10.39 -5.87
C GLU A 42 -1.07 -11.71 -6.60
N PRO A 43 -0.16 -12.19 -7.48
CA PRO A 43 -0.31 -13.47 -8.17
C PRO A 43 -0.30 -14.65 -7.19
N VAL A 44 0.47 -14.51 -6.11
CA VAL A 44 0.53 -15.40 -4.95
C VAL A 44 0.62 -14.50 -3.73
N ALA A 45 -0.23 -14.74 -2.73
CA ALA A 45 -0.23 -13.92 -1.53
C ALA A 45 1.13 -14.04 -0.80
N THR A 46 1.70 -12.90 -0.41
CA THR A 46 2.98 -12.85 0.31
C THR A 46 2.72 -12.91 1.82
N VAL A 47 3.40 -13.80 2.54
CA VAL A 47 3.29 -13.87 4.00
C VAL A 47 4.00 -12.67 4.61
N ILE A 48 3.33 -12.00 5.56
CA ILE A 48 3.87 -10.88 6.31
C ILE A 48 3.83 -11.22 7.79
N ASP A 49 4.94 -11.01 8.49
CA ASP A 49 5.00 -11.24 9.93
C ASP A 49 4.14 -10.23 10.69
N GLU A 50 3.53 -10.65 11.80
CA GLU A 50 2.65 -9.78 12.59
C GLU A 50 3.39 -8.58 13.20
N GLU A 51 4.69 -8.73 13.43
CA GLU A 51 5.60 -7.68 13.91
C GLU A 51 6.29 -6.92 12.77
N ALA A 52 5.94 -7.16 11.50
CA ALA A 52 6.58 -6.54 10.35
C ALA A 52 6.56 -5.00 10.41
N PHE A 53 5.54 -4.40 11.04
CA PHE A 53 5.39 -2.94 11.07
C PHE A 53 5.85 -2.30 12.39
N ASP A 54 6.39 -3.08 13.32
CA ASP A 54 6.82 -2.61 14.63
C ASP A 54 7.90 -1.53 14.54
N TYR A 55 8.76 -1.56 13.52
CA TYR A 55 9.79 -0.54 13.33
C TYR A 55 9.20 0.88 13.14
N ALA A 56 8.00 0.98 12.55
CA ALA A 56 7.38 2.27 12.24
C ALA A 56 6.62 2.85 13.45
N PHE A 57 6.12 2.01 14.35
CA PHE A 57 5.42 2.45 15.57
C PHE A 57 6.33 2.50 16.80
N LYS A 58 7.13 1.45 17.03
CA LYS A 58 7.96 1.24 18.22
C LYS A 58 9.41 1.71 18.03
N GLY A 59 9.80 2.03 16.80
CA GLY A 59 11.16 2.42 16.43
C GLY A 59 12.16 1.25 16.48
N PHE A 60 13.37 1.48 15.95
CA PHE A 60 14.42 0.46 15.85
C PHE A 60 15.05 0.05 17.19
N PHE A 61 14.88 0.84 18.25
CA PHE A 61 15.56 0.66 19.54
C PHE A 61 14.62 0.29 20.70
N GLY A 62 13.38 -0.12 20.42
CA GLY A 62 12.43 -0.53 21.45
C GLY A 62 12.89 -1.79 22.22
N SER A 63 12.63 -1.82 23.53
CA SER A 63 12.95 -2.95 24.41
C SER A 63 12.11 -4.20 24.07
N PRO A 64 12.71 -5.40 24.04
CA PRO A 64 11.95 -6.64 23.88
C PRO A 64 11.04 -6.88 25.10
N LYS A 65 9.97 -7.66 24.92
CA LYS A 65 9.15 -8.14 26.06
C LYS A 65 10.03 -9.06 26.92
N THR A 66 10.09 -8.80 28.22
CA THR A 66 10.79 -9.62 29.20
C THR A 66 9.84 -10.60 29.87
N GLU A 67 10.25 -11.85 30.02
CA GLU A 67 9.60 -12.78 30.93
C GLU A 67 10.16 -12.59 32.36
N GLU A 68 9.37 -12.97 33.38
CA GLU A 68 9.64 -12.70 34.80
C GLU A 68 10.95 -13.33 35.34
N ASN A 69 11.68 -14.11 34.52
CA ASN A 69 12.91 -14.82 34.85
C ASN A 69 14.02 -14.73 33.78
N ASP A 70 13.97 -13.77 32.84
CA ASP A 70 15.05 -13.63 31.84
C ASP A 70 16.36 -13.11 32.49
N SER A 71 17.50 -13.73 32.14
CA SER A 71 18.82 -13.22 32.54
C SER A 71 19.21 -11.97 31.74
N ASP A 72 20.09 -11.12 32.30
CA ASP A 72 20.58 -9.91 31.61
C ASP A 72 21.27 -10.22 30.26
N GLU A 73 21.95 -11.35 30.15
CA GLU A 73 22.57 -11.83 28.90
C GLU A 73 21.52 -12.17 27.84
N ARG A 74 20.50 -12.95 28.21
CA ARG A 74 19.39 -13.32 27.33
C ARG A 74 18.57 -12.09 26.92
N TYR A 75 18.38 -11.14 27.83
CA TYR A 75 17.72 -9.88 27.51
C TYR A 75 18.48 -9.06 26.46
N ASN A 76 19.81 -8.97 26.59
CA ASN A 76 20.65 -8.28 25.61
C ASN A 76 20.67 -8.99 24.24
N GLU A 77 20.68 -10.33 24.23
CA GLU A 77 20.56 -11.13 23.01
C GLU A 77 19.21 -10.89 22.31
N LEU A 78 18.09 -10.99 23.04
CA LEU A 78 16.74 -10.71 22.54
C LEU A 78 16.61 -9.28 22.01
N ARG A 79 17.27 -8.32 22.67
CA ARG A 79 17.29 -6.92 22.23
C ARG A 79 18.03 -6.76 20.92
N ASN A 80 19.16 -7.45 20.74
CA ASN A 80 19.90 -7.43 19.49
C ASN A 80 19.12 -8.11 18.36
N ILE A 81 18.54 -9.29 18.60
CA ILE A 81 17.71 -10.00 17.62
C ILE A 81 16.50 -9.15 17.20
N SER A 82 15.78 -8.56 18.17
CA SER A 82 14.63 -7.68 17.90
C SER A 82 15.04 -6.45 17.10
N LYS A 83 16.21 -5.87 17.40
CA LYS A 83 16.77 -4.75 16.62
C LYS A 83 17.02 -5.17 15.17
N TYR A 84 17.72 -6.28 14.92
CA TYR A 84 18.00 -6.78 13.57
C TYR A 84 16.71 -7.08 12.79
N SER A 85 15.73 -7.75 13.40
CA SER A 85 14.43 -8.03 12.78
C SER A 85 13.71 -6.74 12.37
N LYS A 86 13.73 -5.68 13.19
CA LYS A 86 13.12 -4.40 12.83
C LYS A 86 13.81 -3.71 11.65
N TYR A 87 15.13 -3.83 11.52
CA TYR A 87 15.84 -3.34 10.32
C TYR A 87 15.48 -4.17 9.09
N ALA A 88 15.39 -5.49 9.21
CA ALA A 88 14.96 -6.38 8.14
C ALA A 88 13.55 -6.00 7.66
N HIS A 89 12.61 -5.87 8.59
CA HIS A 89 11.23 -5.52 8.27
C HIS A 89 11.11 -4.11 7.64
N ALA A 90 11.92 -3.15 8.08
CA ALA A 90 11.96 -1.83 7.47
C ALA A 90 12.47 -1.85 6.03
N GLU A 91 13.51 -2.64 5.77
CA GLU A 91 14.04 -2.87 4.42
C GLU A 91 13.02 -3.60 3.54
N GLU A 92 12.41 -4.69 4.03
CA GLU A 92 11.39 -5.45 3.31
C GLU A 92 10.18 -4.60 2.94
N PHE A 93 9.64 -3.84 3.90
CA PHE A 93 8.52 -2.94 3.62
C PHE A 93 8.93 -1.85 2.62
N ALA A 94 10.12 -1.27 2.76
CA ALA A 94 10.62 -0.29 1.81
C ALA A 94 10.72 -0.88 0.40
N ARG A 95 11.21 -2.11 0.24
CA ARG A 95 11.28 -2.78 -1.06
C ARG A 95 9.90 -3.07 -1.65
N ILE A 96 8.92 -3.51 -0.84
CA ILE A 96 7.53 -3.68 -1.29
C ILE A 96 6.95 -2.33 -1.74
N ALA A 97 7.19 -1.27 -0.97
CA ALA A 97 6.78 0.09 -1.30
C ALA A 97 7.51 0.64 -2.52
N ASP A 98 8.71 0.17 -2.84
CA ASP A 98 9.50 0.72 -3.95
C ASP A 98 9.12 0.16 -5.32
N GLN A 99 8.31 -0.91 -5.36
CA GLN A 99 7.92 -1.55 -6.61
C GLN A 99 6.94 -0.70 -7.42
N ILE A 100 7.21 -0.62 -8.72
CA ILE A 100 6.33 -0.03 -9.74
C ILE A 100 5.58 -1.19 -10.44
N PRO A 101 4.28 -1.05 -10.76
CA PRO A 101 3.59 -2.04 -11.57
C PRO A 101 4.07 -2.01 -13.03
N SER A 102 4.42 -3.17 -13.58
CA SER A 102 4.87 -3.34 -14.98
C SER A 102 3.81 -3.02 -16.04
N TYR A 103 2.53 -3.00 -15.65
CA TYR A 103 1.46 -2.54 -16.52
C TYR A 103 0.35 -1.89 -15.72
N ILE A 104 -0.33 -0.94 -16.36
CA ILE A 104 -1.53 -0.31 -15.81
C ILE A 104 -2.76 -0.94 -16.47
N PRO A 105 -3.73 -1.44 -15.69
CA PRO A 105 -4.95 -2.00 -16.25
C PRO A 105 -5.74 -0.97 -17.06
N LYS A 106 -6.45 -1.47 -18.07
CA LYS A 106 -7.21 -0.64 -19.01
C LYS A 106 -8.38 0.03 -18.30
N LEU A 107 -8.78 1.18 -18.84
CA LEU A 107 -10.04 1.80 -18.46
C LEU A 107 -11.21 0.89 -18.87
N THR A 108 -12.23 0.85 -18.02
CA THR A 108 -13.50 0.19 -18.35
C THR A 108 -14.16 0.89 -19.53
N LYS A 109 -15.13 0.23 -20.19
CA LYS A 109 -15.82 0.79 -21.38
C LYS A 109 -16.44 2.18 -21.17
N GLY A 110 -16.73 2.56 -19.92
CA GLY A 110 -17.24 3.89 -19.56
C GLY A 110 -16.17 4.93 -19.24
N GLY A 111 -14.90 4.57 -19.15
CA GLY A 111 -13.79 5.49 -18.83
C GLY A 111 -13.73 5.97 -17.39
N GLU A 112 -14.69 5.60 -16.54
CA GLU A 112 -14.83 6.09 -15.16
C GLU A 112 -13.92 5.35 -14.15
N SER A 113 -13.45 4.15 -14.50
CA SER A 113 -12.65 3.27 -13.63
C SER A 113 -11.73 2.37 -14.44
N ARG A 114 -10.84 1.65 -13.77
CA ARG A 114 -9.95 0.63 -14.37
C ARG A 114 -10.38 -0.78 -14.02
N GLU A 115 -10.05 -1.71 -14.90
CA GLU A 115 -10.19 -3.14 -14.66
C GLU A 115 -9.24 -3.58 -13.52
N PHE A 116 -9.58 -4.68 -12.84
CA PHE A 116 -8.63 -5.33 -11.94
C PHE A 116 -7.59 -6.10 -12.73
N ALA A 117 -6.41 -6.20 -12.13
CA ALA A 117 -5.25 -6.81 -12.73
C ALA A 117 -4.44 -7.57 -11.68
N VAL A 118 -3.53 -8.41 -12.15
CA VAL A 118 -2.52 -9.05 -11.30
C VAL A 118 -1.30 -8.14 -11.23
N PHE A 119 -0.81 -7.90 -10.02
CA PHE A 119 0.41 -7.15 -9.79
C PHE A 119 1.61 -7.95 -10.33
N SER A 120 2.46 -7.27 -11.09
CA SER A 120 3.78 -7.77 -11.46
C SER A 120 4.73 -6.58 -11.38
N PRO A 121 5.83 -6.67 -10.61
CA PRO A 121 6.77 -5.56 -10.50
C PRO A 121 7.45 -5.31 -11.85
N GLU A 122 7.72 -4.05 -12.14
CA GLU A 122 8.60 -3.63 -13.22
C GLU A 122 10.03 -4.11 -12.92
N PRO A 123 10.70 -4.84 -13.84
CA PRO A 123 12.04 -5.38 -13.60
C PRO A 123 13.13 -4.33 -13.47
N ASP A 124 13.08 -3.26 -14.27
CA ASP A 124 14.22 -2.36 -14.45
C ASP A 124 14.10 -1.06 -13.62
N HIS A 125 12.91 -0.76 -13.11
CA HIS A 125 12.63 0.52 -12.46
C HIS A 125 11.91 0.35 -11.12
N THR A 126 12.38 1.12 -10.15
CA THR A 126 11.74 1.30 -8.85
C THR A 126 11.39 2.77 -8.63
N VAL A 127 10.47 3.04 -7.71
CA VAL A 127 10.05 4.41 -7.38
C VAL A 127 11.26 5.25 -6.97
N SER A 128 12.16 4.69 -6.16
CA SER A 128 13.35 5.37 -5.67
C SER A 128 14.40 5.63 -6.74
N ASN A 129 14.66 4.69 -7.64
CA ASN A 129 15.62 4.90 -8.74
C ASN A 129 15.11 5.99 -9.68
N VAL A 130 13.86 5.88 -10.15
CA VAL A 130 13.29 6.88 -11.06
C VAL A 130 13.23 8.26 -10.39
N TYR A 131 12.89 8.33 -9.10
CA TYR A 131 12.89 9.60 -8.40
C TYR A 131 14.29 10.17 -8.15
N SER A 132 15.29 9.31 -7.94
CA SER A 132 16.70 9.72 -7.87
C SER A 132 17.17 10.31 -9.20
N ASP A 133 16.85 9.66 -10.32
CA ASP A 133 17.15 10.17 -11.66
C ASP A 133 16.48 11.53 -11.92
N ILE A 134 15.25 11.72 -11.44
CA ILE A 134 14.57 13.02 -11.51
C ILE A 134 15.35 14.07 -10.71
N MET A 135 15.79 13.75 -9.48
CA MET A 135 16.54 14.70 -8.66
C MET A 135 17.90 15.04 -9.28
N GLU A 136 18.62 14.04 -9.77
CA GLU A 136 19.95 14.20 -10.36
C GLU A 136 19.90 14.98 -11.69
N PHE A 137 19.01 14.58 -12.59
CA PHE A 137 19.03 15.06 -13.98
C PHE A 137 17.98 16.12 -14.31
N SER A 138 17.32 16.72 -13.31
CA SER A 138 16.36 17.80 -13.57
C SER A 138 17.00 19.19 -13.62
N VAL A 139 16.55 19.97 -14.59
CA VAL A 139 16.65 21.44 -14.58
C VAL A 139 15.34 22.03 -14.10
N VAL A 140 15.44 23.16 -13.41
CA VAL A 140 14.27 23.84 -12.83
C VAL A 140 14.20 25.28 -13.27
N LYS A 141 13.02 25.89 -13.16
CA LYS A 141 12.84 27.31 -13.45
C LYS A 141 13.63 28.16 -12.44
N ASN A 142 14.44 29.08 -12.96
CA ASN A 142 15.18 30.06 -12.21
C ASN A 142 14.24 31.10 -11.57
N SER A 143 14.37 31.26 -10.26
CA SER A 143 13.72 32.34 -9.52
C SER A 143 14.70 32.89 -8.50
N LYS A 144 14.88 34.21 -8.44
CA LYS A 144 15.73 34.84 -7.41
C LYS A 144 14.95 34.90 -6.08
N ILE A 145 15.48 34.31 -5.01
CA ILE A 145 14.91 34.40 -3.64
C ILE A 145 15.66 35.44 -2.80
N ASP A 146 14.92 36.15 -1.94
CA ASP A 146 15.50 36.95 -0.84
C ASP A 146 15.95 36.01 0.31
N PRO A 147 17.21 36.10 0.79
CA PRO A 147 17.73 35.29 1.91
C PRO A 147 16.87 35.30 3.19
N LYS A 148 16.09 36.35 3.43
CA LYS A 148 15.16 36.41 4.59
C LYS A 148 14.00 35.43 4.45
N VAL A 149 13.51 35.24 3.23
CA VAL A 149 12.42 34.31 2.92
C VAL A 149 12.88 32.87 3.09
N GLU A 150 14.12 32.57 2.68
CA GLU A 150 14.72 31.24 2.84
C GLU A 150 14.85 30.82 4.30
N LYS A 151 15.35 31.71 5.17
CA LYS A 151 15.42 31.45 6.63
C LYS A 151 14.04 31.22 7.26
N LYS A 152 13.03 31.96 6.81
CA LYS A 152 11.66 31.80 7.31
C LYS A 152 11.06 30.46 6.86
N LEU A 153 11.28 30.05 5.61
CA LEU A 153 10.87 28.73 5.10
C LEU A 153 11.49 27.60 5.92
N GLU A 154 12.80 27.64 6.18
CA GLU A 154 13.48 26.61 6.95
C GLU A 154 12.92 26.50 8.39
N SER A 155 12.63 27.65 9.02
CA SER A 155 12.00 27.69 10.35
C SER A 155 10.61 27.06 10.35
N LEU A 156 9.78 27.34 9.35
CA LEU A 156 8.43 26.80 9.25
C LEU A 156 8.45 25.29 8.93
N ARG A 157 9.34 24.85 8.05
CA ARG A 157 9.56 23.42 7.74
C ARG A 157 9.98 22.63 8.97
N LYS A 158 10.86 23.19 9.82
CA LYS A 158 11.26 22.57 11.11
C LYS A 158 10.09 22.36 12.08
N GLN A 159 8.97 23.08 11.91
CA GLN A 159 7.76 22.85 12.68
C GLN A 159 6.98 21.63 12.18
N LEU A 160 7.09 21.26 10.90
CA LEU A 160 6.42 20.11 10.30
C LEU A 160 7.27 18.84 10.33
N PHE A 161 8.57 18.98 10.05
CA PHE A 161 9.53 17.88 9.98
C PHE A 161 10.76 18.23 10.82
N LYS A 162 11.24 17.27 11.60
CA LYS A 162 12.47 17.40 12.40
C LYS A 162 13.52 16.45 11.84
N THR A 163 14.51 17.01 11.16
CA THR A 163 15.71 16.25 10.80
C THR A 163 16.58 16.09 12.05
N LYS A 164 16.84 14.85 12.44
CA LYS A 164 17.78 14.54 13.53
C LYS A 164 19.05 13.94 12.95
N LYS A 165 20.19 14.44 13.41
CA LYS A 165 21.48 13.77 13.24
C LYS A 165 21.53 12.60 14.21
N LEU A 166 21.57 11.39 13.69
CA LEU A 166 21.69 10.16 14.45
C LEU A 166 23.06 9.54 14.16
N LYS A 167 23.65 8.84 15.13
CA LYS A 167 24.79 7.98 14.82
C LYS A 167 24.32 6.96 13.80
N ASN A 168 25.08 6.81 12.71
CA ASN A 168 24.76 5.78 11.75
C ASN A 168 24.96 4.42 12.44
N PRO A 169 23.90 3.62 12.61
CA PRO A 169 24.05 2.28 13.18
C PRO A 169 24.87 1.35 12.27
N ASP A 170 25.02 1.71 10.99
CA ASP A 170 25.71 0.94 9.96
C ASP A 170 27.13 1.49 9.68
N PHE A 171 27.65 2.38 10.55
CA PHE A 171 29.00 2.90 10.43
C PHE A 171 30.02 1.83 10.80
N ASP A 172 30.96 1.57 9.90
CA ASP A 172 32.08 0.66 10.10
C ASP A 172 33.34 1.47 10.46
N GLU A 173 33.90 1.23 11.66
CA GLU A 173 35.12 1.90 12.12
C GLU A 173 36.38 1.43 11.36
N GLU A 174 36.31 0.28 10.67
CA GLU A 174 37.42 -0.27 9.88
C GLU A 174 37.46 0.29 8.44
N MET A 175 36.38 0.91 7.98
CA MET A 175 36.31 1.57 6.67
C MET A 175 36.55 3.07 6.77
N ILE A 176 37.09 3.67 5.70
CA ILE A 176 37.28 5.13 5.62
C ILE A 176 35.91 5.81 5.74
N GLU A 177 35.78 6.82 6.61
CA GLU A 177 34.57 7.62 6.72
C GLU A 177 34.28 8.30 5.37
N HIS A 178 33.17 7.90 4.74
CA HIS A 178 32.76 8.42 3.44
C HIS A 178 31.30 8.91 3.53
N PRO A 179 30.95 10.11 3.04
CA PRO A 179 29.61 10.68 3.18
C PRO A 179 28.48 9.83 2.58
N GLU A 180 28.80 8.99 1.60
CA GLU A 180 27.81 8.19 0.86
C GLU A 180 27.86 6.70 1.19
N ASP A 181 29.06 6.16 1.45
CA ASP A 181 29.28 4.71 1.59
C ASP A 181 29.49 4.26 3.05
N ASN A 182 30.09 5.12 3.89
CA ASN A 182 30.31 4.84 5.31
C ASN A 182 30.11 6.10 6.17
N PRO A 183 28.91 6.70 6.16
CA PRO A 183 28.70 7.96 6.87
C PRO A 183 28.66 7.71 8.38
N LYS A 184 29.44 8.43 9.17
CA LYS A 184 29.43 8.32 10.64
C LYS A 184 28.09 8.71 11.27
N TYR A 185 27.32 9.55 10.57
CA TYR A 185 26.02 10.02 11.01
C TYR A 185 25.03 10.00 9.86
N ILE A 186 23.81 9.54 10.15
CA ILE A 186 22.67 9.68 9.23
C ILE A 186 21.77 10.81 9.70
N TYR A 187 21.18 11.50 8.73
CA TYR A 187 20.19 12.54 8.99
C TYR A 187 18.83 11.96 8.67
N GLN A 188 17.96 11.76 9.67
CA GLN A 188 16.62 11.23 9.44
C GLN A 188 15.58 12.31 9.69
N SER A 189 14.70 12.53 8.71
CA SER A 189 13.53 13.38 8.85
C SER A 189 12.42 12.64 9.59
N PHE A 190 12.02 13.18 10.74
CA PHE A 190 10.89 12.71 11.52
C PHE A 190 9.71 13.66 11.37
N ILE A 191 8.50 13.12 11.27
CA ILE A 191 7.28 13.93 11.35
C ILE A 191 7.22 14.58 12.73
N SER A 192 6.94 15.88 12.79
CA SER A 192 6.83 16.57 14.08
C SER A 192 5.57 16.09 14.84
N PRO A 193 5.57 16.11 16.18
CA PRO A 193 4.38 15.75 16.96
C PRO A 193 3.14 16.58 16.59
N MET A 194 3.34 17.84 16.17
CA MET A 194 2.26 18.71 15.70
C MET A 194 1.64 18.17 14.41
N TYR A 195 2.48 17.77 13.45
CA TYR A 195 2.00 17.27 12.16
C TYR A 195 1.43 15.85 12.27
N VAL A 196 1.94 15.00 13.17
CA VAL A 196 1.28 13.72 13.51
C VAL A 196 -0.14 13.96 14.02
N LYS A 197 -0.33 14.92 14.93
CA LYS A 197 -1.67 15.26 15.45
C LYS A 197 -2.58 15.80 14.35
N TYR A 198 -2.06 16.61 13.45
CA TYR A 198 -2.81 17.05 12.28
C TYR A 198 -3.36 15.88 11.47
N LEU A 199 -2.50 14.94 11.05
CA LEU A 199 -2.88 13.78 10.24
C LEU A 199 -3.85 12.84 10.99
N GLU A 200 -3.63 12.65 12.30
CA GLU A 200 -4.50 11.81 13.13
C GLU A 200 -5.94 12.37 13.20
N TYR A 201 -6.09 13.69 13.33
CA TYR A 201 -7.40 14.32 13.41
C TYR A 201 -8.05 14.58 12.04
N GLU A 202 -7.24 14.77 11.00
CA GLU A 202 -7.67 14.76 9.61
C GLU A 202 -8.33 13.42 9.28
N ALA A 203 -7.66 12.29 9.53
CA ALA A 203 -8.23 10.96 9.32
C ALA A 203 -9.56 10.73 10.09
N LYS A 204 -9.67 11.23 11.32
CA LYS A 204 -10.91 11.15 12.13
C LYS A 204 -12.04 12.01 11.56
N TYR A 205 -11.71 13.15 10.96
CA TYR A 205 -12.67 14.00 10.29
C TYR A 205 -13.13 13.36 8.98
N GLU A 206 -12.19 12.89 8.16
CA GLU A 206 -12.47 12.18 6.91
C GLU A 206 -13.35 10.95 7.17
N GLU A 207 -13.03 10.11 8.16
CA GLU A 207 -13.88 8.98 8.55
C GLU A 207 -15.31 9.41 8.90
N ALA A 208 -15.49 10.52 9.62
CA ALA A 208 -16.81 11.01 9.99
C ALA A 208 -17.58 11.62 8.82
N GLU A 209 -16.88 12.29 7.89
CA GLU A 209 -17.44 12.82 6.64
C GLU A 209 -17.83 11.69 5.69
N GLU A 210 -16.98 10.67 5.56
CA GLU A 210 -17.21 9.47 4.75
C GLU A 210 -18.49 8.77 5.20
N ASN A 211 -18.65 8.51 6.51
CA ASN A 211 -19.86 7.89 7.06
C ASN A 211 -21.15 8.70 6.77
N LEU A 212 -21.06 10.04 6.81
CA LEU A 212 -22.21 10.91 6.49
C LEU A 212 -22.52 10.88 4.99
N THR A 213 -21.48 10.96 4.16
CA THR A 213 -21.59 10.95 2.70
C THR A 213 -22.14 9.62 2.20
N GLU A 214 -21.70 8.50 2.80
CA GLU A 214 -22.21 7.15 2.53
C GLU A 214 -23.73 7.05 2.76
N LEU A 215 -24.21 7.57 3.88
CA LEU A 215 -25.65 7.58 4.17
C LEU A 215 -26.42 8.46 3.17
N GLN A 216 -25.88 9.63 2.81
CA GLN A 216 -26.51 10.53 1.84
C GLN A 216 -26.60 9.93 0.43
N ILE A 217 -25.57 9.19 -0.01
CA ILE A 217 -25.59 8.50 -1.30
C ILE A 217 -26.68 7.45 -1.32
N ARG A 218 -26.76 6.58 -0.31
CA ARG A 218 -27.81 5.53 -0.23
C ARG A 218 -29.23 6.12 -0.21
N VAL A 219 -29.41 7.25 0.49
CA VAL A 219 -30.68 8.01 0.46
C VAL A 219 -31.02 8.46 -0.96
N ASN A 220 -30.05 9.03 -1.68
CA ASN A 220 -30.25 9.50 -3.06
C ASN A 220 -30.51 8.35 -4.05
N GLU A 221 -30.00 7.16 -3.77
CA GLU A 221 -30.24 5.93 -4.54
C GLU A 221 -31.61 5.29 -4.25
N GLY A 222 -32.39 5.83 -3.31
CA GLY A 222 -33.74 5.38 -3.00
C GLY A 222 -33.81 4.22 -2.01
N ASP A 223 -32.75 3.97 -1.24
CA ASP A 223 -32.75 2.96 -0.17
C ASP A 223 -33.67 3.38 0.99
N SER A 224 -34.75 2.62 1.19
CA SER A 224 -35.75 2.87 2.24
C SER A 224 -35.20 2.72 3.66
N GLU A 225 -34.21 1.87 3.87
CA GLU A 225 -33.55 1.72 5.17
C GLU A 225 -32.62 2.91 5.43
N ALA A 226 -31.85 3.34 4.43
CA ALA A 226 -31.01 4.53 4.53
C ALA A 226 -31.83 5.83 4.71
N MET A 227 -33.00 5.94 4.06
CA MET A 227 -33.93 7.05 4.29
C MET A 227 -34.44 7.08 5.74
N THR A 228 -34.72 5.90 6.31
CA THR A 228 -35.12 5.77 7.71
C THR A 228 -33.96 6.09 8.65
N GLU A 229 -32.76 5.58 8.36
CA GLU A 229 -31.54 5.84 9.12
C GLU A 229 -31.15 7.32 9.09
N MET A 230 -31.28 7.99 7.95
CA MET A 230 -31.04 9.44 7.81
C MET A 230 -32.05 10.25 8.61
N ASN A 231 -33.32 9.83 8.64
CA ASN A 231 -34.35 10.49 9.45
C ASN A 231 -34.11 10.33 10.95
N ILE A 232 -33.62 9.17 11.40
CA ILE A 232 -33.41 8.88 12.83
C ILE A 232 -32.04 9.39 13.32
N ASN A 233 -30.97 9.14 12.56
CA ASN A 233 -29.58 9.33 12.98
C ASN A 233 -28.81 10.39 12.18
N GLY A 234 -29.36 10.94 11.10
CA GLY A 234 -28.65 11.91 10.25
C GLY A 234 -28.14 13.13 11.01
N ARG A 235 -28.94 13.68 11.94
CA ARG A 235 -28.51 14.78 12.84
C ARG A 235 -27.31 14.41 13.71
N ASN A 236 -27.27 13.17 14.21
CA ASN A 236 -26.15 12.70 15.02
C ASN A 236 -24.88 12.52 14.19
N MET A 237 -24.99 12.07 12.95
CA MET A 237 -23.84 11.92 12.04
C MET A 237 -23.25 13.27 11.63
N ILE A 238 -24.11 14.23 11.27
CA ILE A 238 -23.70 15.63 11.04
C ILE A 238 -22.96 16.19 12.27
N ARG A 239 -23.51 15.96 13.47
CA ARG A 239 -22.87 16.39 14.72
C ARG A 239 -21.53 15.70 14.98
N LYS A 240 -21.37 14.41 14.64
CA LYS A 240 -20.10 13.69 14.75
C LYS A 240 -19.05 14.28 13.82
N ARG A 241 -19.40 14.52 12.55
CA ARG A 241 -18.55 15.22 11.58
C ARG A 241 -18.14 16.59 12.10
N ASP A 242 -19.09 17.42 12.51
CA ASP A 242 -18.81 18.78 13.02
C ASP A 242 -17.92 18.76 14.26
N SER A 243 -18.12 17.78 15.14
CA SER A 243 -17.27 17.58 16.31
C SER A 243 -15.86 17.12 15.92
N ALA A 244 -15.71 16.28 14.90
CA ALA A 244 -14.41 15.86 14.40
C ALA A 244 -13.66 17.04 13.77
N LEU A 245 -14.35 17.85 12.97
CA LEU A 245 -13.82 19.08 12.39
C LEU A 245 -13.33 20.06 13.46
N LYS A 246 -14.16 20.35 14.47
CA LYS A 246 -13.76 21.21 15.60
C LYS A 246 -12.56 20.67 16.37
N ARG A 247 -12.46 19.35 16.53
CA ARG A 247 -11.31 18.71 17.18
C ARG A 247 -10.06 18.78 16.31
N TRP A 248 -10.19 18.69 14.99
CA TRP A 248 -9.09 18.90 14.07
C TRP A 248 -8.59 20.34 14.10
N GLU A 249 -9.51 21.31 14.13
CA GLU A 249 -9.19 22.73 14.29
C GLU A 249 -8.47 23.05 15.61
N SER A 250 -8.93 22.48 16.72
CA SER A 250 -8.40 22.79 18.06
C SER A 250 -7.23 21.92 18.50
N LEU A 251 -7.35 20.59 18.40
CA LEU A 251 -6.38 19.60 18.89
C LEU A 251 -5.44 19.08 17.79
N GLY A 252 -5.90 19.10 16.54
CA GLY A 252 -5.12 18.71 15.37
C GLY A 252 -4.29 19.84 14.76
N TYR A 253 -4.32 21.05 15.33
CA TYR A 253 -3.57 22.21 14.83
C TYR A 253 -3.86 22.62 13.39
N ARG A 254 -5.02 22.25 12.81
CA ARG A 254 -5.37 22.51 11.39
C ARG A 254 -5.06 23.94 10.96
N GLY A 255 -5.60 24.94 11.65
CA GLY A 255 -5.40 26.33 11.27
C GLY A 255 -3.95 26.82 11.32
N LYS A 256 -3.06 26.16 12.08
CA LYS A 256 -1.63 26.48 12.12
C LYS A 256 -0.88 25.73 11.01
N VAL A 257 -1.17 24.45 10.82
CA VAL A 257 -0.56 23.62 9.77
C VAL A 257 -0.96 24.14 8.40
N ASP A 258 -2.24 24.40 8.14
CA ASP A 258 -2.73 24.95 6.88
C ASP A 258 -2.06 26.29 6.54
N LYS A 259 -1.87 27.17 7.53
CA LYS A 259 -1.14 28.44 7.32
C LYS A 259 0.33 28.22 6.97
N ILE A 260 0.97 27.23 7.59
CA ILE A 260 2.36 26.88 7.27
C ILE A 260 2.42 26.31 5.85
N MET A 261 1.55 25.36 5.51
CA MET A 261 1.48 24.74 4.19
C MET A 261 1.16 25.77 3.12
N ASN A 262 0.14 26.61 3.30
CA ASN A 262 -0.21 27.67 2.36
C ASN A 262 0.92 28.68 2.14
N TYR A 263 1.64 29.08 3.20
CA TYR A 263 2.78 29.98 3.06
C TYR A 263 3.97 29.33 2.36
N ILE A 264 4.21 28.04 2.66
CA ILE A 264 5.19 27.22 1.97
C ILE A 264 4.81 27.15 0.49
N ASP A 265 3.57 26.79 0.16
CA ASP A 265 3.06 26.67 -1.21
C ASP A 265 3.12 28.00 -1.97
N GLU A 266 2.77 29.12 -1.35
CA GLU A 266 2.82 30.46 -1.96
C GLU A 266 4.25 30.87 -2.34
N ILE A 267 5.21 30.66 -1.44
CA ILE A 267 6.62 31.00 -1.67
C ILE A 267 7.30 29.96 -2.58
N GLU A 268 6.95 28.69 -2.45
CA GLU A 268 7.49 27.60 -3.27
C GLU A 268 6.99 27.68 -4.71
N ALA A 269 5.73 28.05 -4.93
CA ALA A 269 5.25 28.40 -6.27
C ALA A 269 6.11 29.50 -6.95
N SER A 270 6.84 30.29 -6.17
CA SER A 270 7.74 31.34 -6.67
C SER A 270 9.20 30.92 -6.84
N ASN A 271 9.73 29.86 -6.22
CA ASN A 271 11.14 29.43 -6.38
C ASN A 271 11.36 27.92 -6.38
N PHE A 272 11.71 27.40 -7.56
CA PHE A 272 11.85 25.97 -7.79
C PHE A 272 13.25 25.40 -7.49
N ILE A 273 14.27 26.26 -7.33
CA ILE A 273 15.63 25.85 -6.93
C ILE A 273 15.66 25.37 -5.48
N THR A 274 15.11 26.19 -4.56
CA THR A 274 15.04 25.83 -3.13
C THR A 274 14.17 24.60 -2.89
N ILE A 275 13.18 24.37 -3.75
CA ILE A 275 12.35 23.16 -3.71
C ILE A 275 13.16 21.93 -4.11
N LYS A 276 13.89 21.98 -5.23
CA LYS A 276 14.75 20.87 -5.66
C LYS A 276 15.75 20.51 -4.57
N LYS A 277 16.47 21.50 -4.02
CA LYS A 277 17.43 21.28 -2.92
C LYS A 277 16.81 20.64 -1.68
N ARG A 278 15.57 21.02 -1.35
CA ARG A 278 14.82 20.37 -0.25
C ARG A 278 14.56 18.91 -0.56
N TYR A 279 13.98 18.61 -1.73
CA TYR A 279 13.61 17.25 -2.09
C TYR A 279 14.82 16.32 -2.25
N GLU A 280 15.94 16.84 -2.77
CA GLU A 280 17.24 16.14 -2.75
C GLU A 280 17.68 15.84 -1.32
N SER A 281 17.62 16.82 -0.43
CA SER A 281 17.98 16.63 0.98
C SER A 281 17.08 15.62 1.68
N GLU A 282 15.77 15.62 1.39
CA GLU A 282 14.81 14.65 1.94
C GLU A 282 15.05 13.24 1.41
N LEU A 283 15.37 13.11 0.12
CA LEU A 283 15.75 11.85 -0.52
C LEU A 283 17.00 11.27 0.13
N LEU A 284 18.08 12.05 0.19
CA LEU A 284 19.35 11.63 0.81
C LEU A 284 19.16 11.28 2.30
N ALA A 285 18.37 12.06 3.04
CA ALA A 285 18.06 11.79 4.44
C ALA A 285 17.29 10.48 4.66
N ALA A 286 16.55 9.99 3.66
CA ALA A 286 15.83 8.74 3.73
C ALA A 286 16.65 7.52 3.29
N LYS A 287 17.79 7.71 2.60
CA LYS A 287 18.68 6.62 2.17
C LYS A 287 19.23 5.86 3.39
N ARG A 288 19.16 4.54 3.35
CA ARG A 288 19.65 3.62 4.38
C ARG A 288 20.45 2.50 3.74
N THR A 289 21.42 1.99 4.48
CA THR A 289 22.15 0.80 4.10
C THR A 289 21.31 -0.43 4.44
N GLY A 290 21.16 -1.34 3.49
CA GLY A 290 20.49 -2.62 3.68
C GLY A 290 21.34 -3.57 4.51
N LEU A 291 20.71 -4.60 5.08
CA LEU A 291 21.40 -5.55 5.98
C LEU A 291 22.55 -6.32 5.31
N GLY A 292 22.53 -6.42 3.97
CA GLY A 292 23.63 -7.02 3.19
C GLY A 292 24.84 -6.11 2.97
N GLY A 293 24.85 -4.88 3.53
CA GLY A 293 25.97 -3.93 3.51
C GLY A 293 26.27 -3.27 2.16
N SER A 294 25.85 -3.87 1.05
CA SER A 294 26.13 -3.39 -0.32
C SER A 294 24.94 -2.73 -1.00
N ASN A 295 23.72 -3.08 -0.57
CA ASN A 295 22.49 -2.51 -1.13
C ASN A 295 22.02 -1.33 -0.29
N THR A 296 21.35 -0.37 -0.92
CA THR A 296 20.69 0.73 -0.21
C THR A 296 19.18 0.68 -0.46
N TYR A 297 18.42 1.27 0.45
CA TYR A 297 16.96 1.44 0.33
C TYR A 297 16.55 2.78 0.90
N PHE A 298 15.34 3.23 0.56
CA PHE A 298 14.79 4.49 1.08
C PHE A 298 13.69 4.22 2.10
N TYR A 299 13.86 4.78 3.29
CA TYR A 299 12.96 4.54 4.42
C TYR A 299 11.50 4.85 4.05
N SER A 300 10.64 3.84 4.18
CA SER A 300 9.20 3.94 3.94
C SER A 300 8.46 3.34 5.13
N ALA A 301 7.23 3.77 5.38
CA ALA A 301 6.46 3.33 6.56
C ALA A 301 4.98 3.06 6.24
N PRO A 302 4.37 2.04 6.85
CA PRO A 302 2.94 1.80 6.80
C PRO A 302 2.19 2.79 7.70
N VAL A 303 1.01 3.24 7.25
CA VAL A 303 0.12 4.11 8.02
C VAL A 303 -1.29 3.52 8.03
N PRO A 304 -1.88 3.23 9.21
CA PRO A 304 -1.26 3.27 10.52
C PRO A 304 -0.25 2.12 10.70
N ALA A 305 0.85 2.39 11.42
CA ALA A 305 1.89 1.39 11.68
C ALA A 305 1.41 0.23 12.58
N THR A 306 0.36 0.42 13.37
CA THR A 306 -0.21 -0.59 14.29
C THR A 306 -1.20 -1.56 13.62
N ILE A 307 -1.38 -1.48 12.30
CA ILE A 307 -2.42 -2.22 11.59
C ILE A 307 -2.29 -3.74 11.72
N LEU A 308 -1.07 -4.28 11.75
CA LEU A 308 -0.82 -5.72 11.88
C LEU A 308 -1.00 -6.21 13.33
N GLU A 309 -0.49 -5.44 14.30
CA GLU A 309 -0.68 -5.72 15.74
C GLU A 309 -2.18 -5.72 16.12
N ASN A 310 -2.98 -4.88 15.47
CA ASN A 310 -4.44 -4.82 15.67
C ASN A 310 -5.23 -5.76 14.74
N SER A 311 -4.59 -6.81 14.21
CA SER A 311 -5.21 -7.71 13.22
C SER A 311 -6.45 -8.45 13.71
N SER A 312 -6.63 -8.61 15.03
CA SER A 312 -7.83 -9.17 15.64
C SER A 312 -9.09 -8.33 15.40
N GLY A 313 -8.94 -7.01 15.21
CA GLY A 313 -10.00 -6.06 14.93
C GLY A 313 -10.34 -5.88 13.45
N TRP A 314 -9.70 -6.64 12.55
CA TRP A 314 -9.96 -6.56 11.11
C TRP A 314 -11.36 -7.04 10.73
N THR A 315 -11.85 -6.51 9.61
CA THR A 315 -13.22 -6.79 9.13
C THR A 315 -13.35 -8.24 8.72
N LYS A 316 -14.26 -8.98 9.36
CA LYS A 316 -14.53 -10.39 9.02
C LYS A 316 -15.36 -10.48 7.73
N PHE A 317 -14.92 -11.36 6.85
CA PHE A 317 -15.57 -11.69 5.59
C PHE A 317 -15.89 -13.18 5.53
N THR A 318 -17.03 -13.52 4.94
CA THR A 318 -17.45 -14.90 4.70
C THR A 318 -18.14 -14.97 3.36
N PHE A 319 -17.78 -15.97 2.58
CA PHE A 319 -18.21 -16.18 1.21
C PHE A 319 -18.67 -17.61 1.03
N ASN A 320 -19.81 -17.78 0.38
CA ASN A 320 -20.33 -19.07 -0.07
C ASN A 320 -21.04 -18.89 -1.43
N LYS A 321 -21.64 -19.96 -1.94
CA LYS A 321 -22.39 -19.89 -3.21
C LYS A 321 -23.51 -18.84 -3.22
N SER A 322 -24.26 -18.66 -2.13
CA SER A 322 -25.33 -17.66 -2.13
C SER A 322 -24.78 -16.23 -2.22
N SER A 323 -23.62 -15.96 -1.61
CA SER A 323 -22.87 -14.72 -1.81
C SER A 323 -22.47 -14.53 -3.28
N TYR A 324 -22.00 -15.58 -3.95
CA TYR A 324 -21.65 -15.53 -5.37
C TYR A 324 -22.87 -15.24 -6.26
N ASP A 325 -23.98 -15.97 -6.07
CA ASP A 325 -25.18 -15.81 -6.90
C ASP A 325 -25.81 -14.42 -6.75
N LEU A 326 -25.81 -13.88 -5.53
CA LEU A 326 -26.31 -12.53 -5.25
C LEU A 326 -25.43 -11.46 -5.88
N GLU A 327 -24.11 -11.61 -5.78
CA GLU A 327 -23.18 -10.61 -6.28
C GLU A 327 -23.00 -10.70 -7.79
N ARG A 328 -23.02 -11.89 -8.40
CA ARG A 328 -23.03 -12.03 -9.86
C ARG A 328 -24.20 -11.28 -10.48
N ARG A 329 -25.39 -11.29 -9.84
CA ARG A 329 -26.55 -10.51 -10.29
C ARG A 329 -26.33 -9.00 -10.18
N LYS A 330 -25.59 -8.53 -9.16
CA LYS A 330 -25.26 -7.10 -8.95
C LYS A 330 -24.10 -6.60 -9.82
N THR A 331 -23.09 -7.45 -10.05
CA THR A 331 -21.82 -7.11 -10.72
C THR A 331 -21.78 -7.49 -12.20
N ALA A 332 -22.82 -8.14 -12.74
CA ALA A 332 -22.94 -8.52 -14.15
C ALA A 332 -22.74 -7.36 -15.14
N HIS A 333 -22.94 -6.10 -14.74
CA HIS A 333 -22.91 -4.95 -15.64
C HIS A 333 -21.67 -4.04 -15.57
N SER A 334 -20.77 -4.18 -14.59
CA SER A 334 -19.64 -3.23 -14.42
C SER A 334 -18.24 -3.85 -14.46
N TRP A 335 -18.12 -5.18 -14.40
CA TRP A 335 -16.85 -5.80 -14.03
C TRP A 335 -16.59 -7.18 -14.67
N SER A 336 -17.37 -7.55 -15.68
CA SER A 336 -17.22 -8.83 -16.37
C SER A 336 -16.28 -8.78 -17.59
N ALA A 337 -15.41 -9.80 -17.63
CA ALA A 337 -14.78 -10.38 -18.82
C ALA A 337 -13.56 -9.65 -19.42
N LYS A 338 -12.37 -9.86 -18.83
CA LYS A 338 -11.15 -10.30 -19.57
C LYS A 338 -9.89 -10.49 -18.72
N ALA A 339 -9.81 -9.96 -17.50
CA ALA A 339 -8.77 -10.34 -16.56
C ALA A 339 -9.15 -11.68 -15.91
N SER A 340 -8.96 -12.79 -16.62
CA SER A 340 -9.03 -14.10 -15.97
C SER A 340 -7.81 -14.22 -15.05
N TYR A 341 -8.01 -14.22 -13.73
CA TYR A 341 -6.97 -14.62 -12.79
C TYR A 341 -6.42 -16.02 -13.14
N PHE A 342 -7.25 -16.86 -13.77
CA PHE A 342 -6.88 -18.14 -14.40
C PHE A 342 -5.84 -18.06 -15.52
N GLY A 343 -5.75 -16.94 -16.25
CA GLY A 343 -4.83 -16.78 -17.38
C GLY A 343 -3.36 -16.72 -16.94
N VAL A 344 -3.08 -16.29 -15.70
CA VAL A 344 -1.74 -16.27 -15.12
C VAL A 344 -1.30 -17.67 -14.64
N PHE A 345 -2.25 -18.57 -14.35
CA PHE A 345 -1.96 -19.98 -14.04
C PHE A 345 -1.92 -20.88 -15.29
N GLY A 346 -2.27 -20.32 -16.47
CA GLY A 346 -2.25 -21.01 -17.75
C GLY A 346 -0.97 -20.81 -18.57
N ALA A 347 -0.02 -19.99 -18.11
CA ALA A 347 1.20 -19.68 -18.84
C ALA A 347 2.42 -19.61 -17.89
N SER A 348 2.79 -20.75 -17.29
CA SER A 348 4.18 -20.97 -16.89
C SER A 348 4.76 -22.12 -17.71
N THR A 349 5.79 -21.76 -18.46
CA THR A 349 6.64 -22.62 -19.25
C THR A 349 7.11 -23.82 -18.40
N SER A 350 6.96 -25.03 -18.95
CA SER A 350 7.49 -26.34 -18.49
C SER A 350 6.96 -27.03 -17.23
N GLY A 351 5.77 -26.71 -16.71
CA GLY A 351 5.15 -27.51 -15.62
C GLY A 351 3.68 -27.78 -15.87
N LYS A 352 3.27 -29.05 -15.97
CA LYS A 352 1.84 -29.45 -16.07
C LYS A 352 1.08 -29.02 -14.80
N VAL A 353 0.55 -27.80 -14.76
CA VAL A 353 -0.43 -27.39 -13.77
C VAL A 353 -1.80 -27.88 -14.27
N LYS A 354 -2.35 -28.90 -13.61
CA LYS A 354 -3.71 -29.40 -13.90
C LYS A 354 -4.74 -28.33 -13.50
N ASN A 355 -5.67 -28.04 -14.40
CA ASN A 355 -6.87 -27.22 -14.17
C ASN A 355 -7.76 -27.85 -13.08
N SER A 356 -7.52 -27.52 -11.81
CA SER A 356 -8.13 -28.18 -10.64
C SER A 356 -9.54 -27.67 -10.27
N SER A 357 -9.99 -26.51 -10.78
CA SER A 357 -11.31 -25.93 -10.41
C SER A 357 -12.52 -26.72 -10.91
N SER A 358 -12.37 -27.45 -12.01
CA SER A 358 -13.44 -28.26 -12.62
C SER A 358 -13.79 -29.51 -11.83
N GLU A 359 -13.03 -29.84 -10.79
CA GLU A 359 -13.14 -31.11 -10.07
C GLU A 359 -13.74 -30.98 -8.64
N TYR A 360 -14.07 -29.76 -8.20
CA TYR A 360 -14.75 -29.49 -6.92
C TYR A 360 -16.12 -28.89 -7.15
N ASN A 361 -17.08 -29.34 -6.33
CA ASN A 361 -18.45 -28.85 -6.33
C ASN A 361 -18.54 -27.50 -5.61
N PHE A 362 -18.92 -26.46 -6.34
CA PHE A 362 -19.09 -25.11 -5.86
C PHE A 362 -20.17 -24.96 -4.78
N ASN A 363 -21.21 -25.81 -4.83
CA ASN A 363 -22.26 -25.86 -3.82
C ASN A 363 -21.74 -26.16 -2.42
N ASP A 364 -20.60 -26.83 -2.32
CA ASP A 364 -20.01 -27.22 -1.05
C ASP A 364 -18.95 -26.21 -0.56
N LEU A 365 -18.57 -25.21 -1.36
CA LEU A 365 -17.44 -24.31 -1.05
C LEU A 365 -17.83 -23.20 -0.06
N GLN A 366 -16.94 -22.98 0.91
CA GLN A 366 -17.00 -21.87 1.84
C GLN A 366 -15.63 -21.27 2.10
N MET A 367 -15.58 -19.94 2.18
CA MET A 367 -14.35 -19.20 2.44
C MET A 367 -14.61 -18.12 3.48
N SER A 368 -13.69 -17.92 4.42
CA SER A 368 -13.75 -16.81 5.36
C SER A 368 -12.35 -16.28 5.67
N PHE A 369 -12.24 -14.99 5.93
CA PHE A 369 -11.00 -14.34 6.35
C PHE A 369 -11.31 -13.00 7.01
N ARG A 370 -10.34 -12.43 7.70
CA ARG A 370 -10.34 -11.03 8.12
C ARG A 370 -9.55 -10.19 7.14
N LEU A 371 -9.96 -8.94 6.90
CA LEU A 371 -9.43 -8.08 5.87
C LEU A 371 -9.15 -6.67 6.40
N SER A 372 -8.03 -6.09 5.98
CA SER A 372 -7.67 -4.70 6.28
C SER A 372 -6.71 -4.12 5.25
N LYS A 373 -6.37 -2.83 5.40
CA LYS A 373 -5.46 -2.10 4.52
C LYS A 373 -4.55 -1.16 5.30
N CYS A 374 -3.41 -0.81 4.72
CA CYS A 374 -2.59 0.31 5.17
C CYS A 374 -2.16 1.20 4.00
N TYR A 375 -1.87 2.46 4.30
CA TYR A 375 -1.29 3.41 3.36
C TYR A 375 0.24 3.30 3.36
N VAL A 376 0.84 3.54 2.20
CA VAL A 376 2.29 3.56 2.04
C VAL A 376 2.81 4.99 2.14
N SER A 377 3.52 5.30 3.22
CA SER A 377 4.20 6.58 3.40
C SER A 377 5.63 6.52 2.88
N ARG A 378 5.95 7.45 1.97
CA ARG A 378 7.31 7.69 1.45
C ARG A 378 7.65 9.16 1.70
N PRO A 379 8.17 9.52 2.90
CA PRO A 379 8.46 10.91 3.23
C PRO A 379 9.47 11.58 2.30
N TRP A 380 10.27 10.79 1.58
CA TRP A 380 11.25 11.24 0.60
C TRP A 380 10.69 11.48 -0.80
N LEU A 381 9.49 10.97 -1.12
CA LEU A 381 8.92 11.06 -2.45
C LEU A 381 8.10 12.34 -2.61
N GLY A 382 8.70 13.35 -3.23
CA GLY A 382 8.05 14.62 -3.57
C GLY A 382 7.12 14.52 -4.76
N THR A 383 5.93 13.91 -4.60
CA THR A 383 4.96 13.79 -5.70
C THR A 383 4.53 15.15 -6.28
N THR A 384 4.51 16.21 -5.47
CA THR A 384 4.26 17.59 -5.91
C THR A 384 5.37 18.09 -6.85
N PHE A 385 6.64 17.73 -6.60
CA PHE A 385 7.74 18.06 -7.50
C PHE A 385 7.52 17.39 -8.85
N ILE A 386 7.27 16.08 -8.86
CA ILE A 386 7.05 15.29 -10.08
C ILE A 386 5.93 15.89 -10.94
N LYS A 387 4.81 16.29 -10.32
CA LYS A 387 3.66 16.89 -11.00
C LYS A 387 3.87 18.34 -11.45
N SER A 388 4.91 19.00 -10.96
CA SER A 388 5.13 20.41 -11.27
C SER A 388 5.49 20.62 -12.74
N ARG A 389 5.12 21.79 -13.26
CA ARG A 389 5.45 22.25 -14.60
C ARG A 389 6.70 23.12 -14.67
N TYR A 390 7.40 23.25 -13.55
CA TYR A 390 8.59 24.10 -13.38
C TYR A 390 9.89 23.28 -13.33
N TRP A 391 9.84 22.02 -13.74
CA TRP A 391 11.01 21.18 -13.96
C TRP A 391 10.90 20.45 -15.32
N LYS A 392 12.04 20.03 -15.85
CA LYS A 392 12.18 19.07 -16.95
C LYS A 392 13.53 18.37 -16.83
N TYR A 393 13.74 17.26 -17.54
CA TYR A 393 15.08 16.70 -17.68
C TYR A 393 16.00 17.69 -18.43
N SER A 394 17.25 17.78 -17.98
CA SER A 394 18.35 18.35 -18.77
C SER A 394 18.53 17.55 -20.06
N ASP A 395 19.31 18.05 -21.01
CA ASP A 395 19.55 17.30 -22.25
C ASP A 395 20.37 16.03 -21.98
N THR A 396 21.36 16.08 -21.09
CA THR A 396 22.08 14.91 -20.59
C THR A 396 21.16 13.93 -19.86
N GLY A 397 20.21 14.45 -19.08
CA GLY A 397 19.21 13.66 -18.39
C GLY A 397 18.30 12.89 -19.33
N LYS A 398 17.83 13.53 -20.40
CA LYS A 398 17.03 12.85 -21.42
C LYS A 398 17.79 11.71 -22.08
N GLU A 399 19.07 11.89 -22.36
CA GLU A 399 19.91 10.82 -22.91
C GLU A 399 20.06 9.68 -21.91
N ALA A 400 20.33 9.98 -20.63
CA ALA A 400 20.47 8.99 -19.57
C ALA A 400 19.21 8.12 -19.39
N VAL A 401 18.03 8.71 -19.52
CA VAL A 401 16.74 7.99 -19.43
C VAL A 401 16.19 7.53 -20.78
N ASN A 402 17.02 7.46 -21.83
CA ASN A 402 16.62 7.02 -23.18
C ASN A 402 15.41 7.77 -23.76
N ASN A 403 15.31 9.07 -23.48
CA ASN A 403 14.19 9.95 -23.83
C ASN A 403 12.82 9.49 -23.30
N GLN A 404 12.80 8.59 -22.31
CA GLN A 404 11.58 8.15 -21.68
C GLN A 404 11.06 9.22 -20.71
N MET A 405 9.74 9.35 -20.66
CA MET A 405 9.07 10.20 -19.67
C MET A 405 8.93 9.44 -18.35
N VAL A 406 8.80 10.17 -17.24
CA VAL A 406 8.42 9.55 -15.96
C VAL A 406 7.04 8.92 -16.08
N SER A 407 6.08 9.68 -16.60
CA SER A 407 4.74 9.18 -16.92
C SER A 407 4.17 9.93 -18.12
N ASP A 408 3.46 9.22 -18.99
CA ASP A 408 2.69 9.81 -20.09
C ASP A 408 1.26 10.23 -19.68
N GLY A 409 0.85 9.93 -18.45
CA GLY A 409 -0.50 10.16 -17.92
C GLY A 409 -1.55 9.13 -18.39
N LYS A 410 -1.14 8.13 -19.16
CA LYS A 410 -1.99 7.08 -19.74
C LYS A 410 -1.58 5.67 -19.30
N GLY A 411 -0.47 5.55 -18.58
CA GLY A 411 0.02 4.31 -17.99
C GLY A 411 1.33 3.81 -18.60
N GLY A 412 2.03 4.64 -19.39
CA GLY A 412 3.39 4.40 -19.85
C GLY A 412 4.39 5.38 -19.24
N GLY A 413 5.68 5.06 -19.35
CA GLY A 413 6.79 5.82 -18.75
C GLY A 413 7.61 4.97 -17.79
N LEU A 414 8.64 5.57 -17.20
CA LEU A 414 9.54 4.93 -16.23
C LEU A 414 8.83 4.59 -14.91
N MET A 415 7.89 5.44 -14.49
CA MET A 415 7.09 5.32 -13.28
C MET A 415 5.66 5.79 -13.58
N PRO A 416 4.85 4.97 -14.28
CA PRO A 416 3.50 5.35 -14.67
C PRO A 416 2.51 5.38 -13.50
N ALA A 417 2.81 4.65 -12.42
CA ALA A 417 2.00 4.63 -11.21
C ALA A 417 2.85 4.30 -9.97
N ILE A 418 2.34 4.69 -8.81
CA ILE A 418 2.96 4.39 -7.51
C ILE A 418 1.99 3.65 -6.61
N VAL A 419 2.48 2.70 -5.81
CA VAL A 419 1.66 2.00 -4.81
C VAL A 419 1.30 2.97 -3.68
N THR A 420 0.01 3.10 -3.37
CA THR A 420 -0.49 3.99 -2.31
C THR A 420 -1.10 3.22 -1.14
N GLU A 421 -1.64 2.03 -1.38
CA GLU A 421 -2.22 1.17 -0.33
C GLU A 421 -1.81 -0.29 -0.52
N LEU A 422 -1.72 -1.03 0.59
CA LEU A 422 -1.52 -2.47 0.63
C LEU A 422 -2.72 -3.13 1.31
N TYR A 423 -3.17 -4.28 0.77
CA TYR A 423 -4.33 -5.03 1.25
C TYR A 423 -3.92 -6.36 1.86
N PHE A 424 -4.39 -6.61 3.08
CA PHE A 424 -3.99 -7.77 3.88
C PHE A 424 -5.19 -8.62 4.29
N VAL A 425 -5.00 -9.94 4.31
CA VAL A 425 -5.94 -10.87 4.94
C VAL A 425 -5.28 -11.64 6.08
N LYS A 426 -6.07 -12.05 7.07
CA LYS A 426 -5.68 -12.94 8.17
C LYS A 426 -6.78 -13.97 8.42
N ASP A 427 -6.45 -15.08 9.08
CA ASP A 427 -7.40 -16.13 9.48
C ASP A 427 -8.18 -16.69 8.28
N LEU A 428 -7.44 -16.92 7.19
CA LEU A 428 -7.99 -17.47 5.97
C LEU A 428 -8.42 -18.91 6.21
N LYS A 429 -9.69 -19.20 5.94
CA LYS A 429 -10.28 -20.53 5.96
C LYS A 429 -10.91 -20.79 4.60
N ILE A 430 -10.54 -21.89 3.99
CA ILE A 430 -11.18 -22.39 2.77
C ILE A 430 -11.61 -23.83 3.04
N GLY A 431 -12.91 -24.09 2.99
CA GLY A 431 -13.48 -25.38 3.35
C GLY A 431 -14.54 -25.85 2.38
N PHE A 432 -14.84 -27.14 2.50
CA PHE A 432 -15.96 -27.75 1.81
C PHE A 432 -16.93 -28.33 2.85
N ARG A 433 -18.22 -28.40 2.50
CA ARG A 433 -19.24 -29.04 3.34
C ARG A 433 -18.78 -30.44 3.75
N LYS A 434 -18.78 -30.71 5.05
CA LYS A 434 -18.27 -31.95 5.64
C LYS A 434 -18.97 -33.17 5.02
N GLY A 435 -18.19 -34.17 4.58
CA GLY A 435 -18.71 -35.40 4.00
C GLY A 435 -19.00 -35.35 2.49
N SER A 436 -18.92 -34.18 1.84
CA SER A 436 -19.03 -34.04 0.39
C SER A 436 -17.89 -34.76 -0.36
N SER A 437 -18.09 -35.02 -1.65
CA SER A 437 -17.05 -35.57 -2.52
C SER A 437 -15.85 -34.62 -2.65
N SER A 438 -16.11 -33.31 -2.75
CA SER A 438 -15.10 -32.23 -2.76
C SER A 438 -14.25 -32.24 -1.49
N TYR A 439 -14.90 -32.40 -0.32
CA TYR A 439 -14.22 -32.50 0.97
C TYR A 439 -13.25 -33.70 1.00
N LYS A 440 -13.74 -34.90 0.66
CA LYS A 440 -12.91 -36.12 0.68
C LYS A 440 -11.72 -36.02 -0.27
N LYS A 441 -11.89 -35.30 -1.38
CA LYS A 441 -10.82 -35.06 -2.36
C LYS A 441 -9.75 -34.11 -1.82
N ALA A 442 -10.15 -32.95 -1.30
CA ALA A 442 -9.24 -31.99 -0.69
C ALA A 442 -8.49 -32.62 0.50
N GLU A 443 -9.19 -33.38 1.35
CA GLU A 443 -8.60 -34.11 2.48
C GLU A 443 -7.53 -35.12 2.01
N LYS A 444 -7.79 -35.86 0.93
CA LYS A 444 -6.84 -36.84 0.39
C LYS A 444 -5.58 -36.16 -0.17
N GLU A 445 -5.73 -35.04 -0.87
CA GLU A 445 -4.61 -34.29 -1.44
C GLU A 445 -3.72 -33.70 -0.35
N ILE A 446 -4.31 -33.13 0.70
CA ILE A 446 -3.60 -32.56 1.85
C ILE A 446 -2.90 -33.65 2.67
N LYS A 447 -3.59 -34.76 2.99
CA LYS A 447 -2.98 -35.89 3.70
C LYS A 447 -1.85 -36.57 2.90
N GLY A 448 -1.90 -36.47 1.58
CA GLY A 448 -0.83 -36.92 0.68
C GLY A 448 0.40 -35.99 0.64
N GLY A 449 0.39 -34.87 1.38
CA GLY A 449 1.46 -33.87 1.37
C GLY A 449 1.38 -32.86 0.22
N GLY A 450 0.27 -32.84 -0.52
CA GLY A 450 -0.03 -31.82 -1.53
C GLY A 450 -0.66 -30.57 -0.92
N GLY A 451 -0.57 -29.45 -1.64
CA GLY A 451 -1.26 -28.20 -1.28
C GLY A 451 -2.58 -28.03 -2.02
N PHE A 452 -3.51 -27.30 -1.40
CA PHE A 452 -4.76 -26.85 -2.01
C PHE A 452 -4.73 -25.32 -2.17
N GLY A 453 -5.23 -24.80 -3.29
CA GLY A 453 -5.25 -23.36 -3.52
C GLY A 453 -6.36 -22.91 -4.44
N ILE A 454 -6.92 -21.74 -4.15
CA ILE A 454 -7.89 -21.05 -5.00
C ILE A 454 -7.41 -19.60 -5.18
N GLY A 455 -7.05 -19.22 -6.40
CA GLY A 455 -6.53 -17.89 -6.69
C GLY A 455 -5.16 -17.62 -6.01
N PRO A 456 -4.94 -16.43 -5.40
CA PRO A 456 -3.69 -16.08 -4.70
C PRO A 456 -3.52 -16.88 -3.41
N PHE A 457 -4.59 -17.52 -2.94
CA PHE A 457 -4.65 -18.25 -1.70
C PHE A 457 -4.18 -19.68 -1.94
N ARG A 458 -2.98 -20.01 -1.44
CA ARG A 458 -2.43 -21.36 -1.46
C ARG A 458 -2.17 -21.81 -0.03
N ILE A 459 -2.62 -23.01 0.33
CA ILE A 459 -2.45 -23.59 1.67
C ILE A 459 -1.96 -25.04 1.54
N GLY A 460 -0.90 -25.41 2.26
CA GLY A 460 -0.44 -26.80 2.38
C GLY A 460 0.64 -27.28 1.38
N ALA A 461 1.18 -26.43 0.51
CA ALA A 461 2.44 -26.74 -0.17
C ALA A 461 3.60 -26.47 0.81
N LYS A 462 4.55 -27.41 0.96
CA LYS A 462 5.80 -27.20 1.70
C LYS A 462 6.56 -26.03 1.06
N TYR A 463 6.32 -24.81 1.52
CA TYR A 463 7.26 -23.71 1.33
C TYR A 463 8.26 -23.80 2.48
N GLU A 464 9.51 -24.14 2.14
CA GLU A 464 10.67 -24.08 3.03
C GLU A 464 10.91 -22.61 3.41
N TYR A 465 10.14 -22.07 4.35
CA TYR A 465 10.54 -21.04 5.33
C TYR A 465 9.36 -20.93 6.32
N ASN A 466 9.58 -21.51 7.51
CA ASN A 466 8.72 -21.53 8.70
C ASN A 466 7.29 -22.10 8.60
N ASP A 467 7.19 -23.36 9.07
CA ASP A 467 6.10 -24.01 9.83
C ASP A 467 4.67 -23.48 9.60
N SER A 468 4.12 -23.70 8.39
CA SER A 468 2.67 -23.61 8.18
C SER A 468 2.02 -24.93 8.62
N LYS A 469 1.64 -25.02 9.90
CA LYS A 469 0.85 -26.16 10.39
C LYS A 469 -0.56 -26.08 9.81
N VAL A 470 -0.83 -26.88 8.80
CA VAL A 470 -2.21 -27.15 8.35
C VAL A 470 -2.95 -27.87 9.47
N LYS A 471 -3.75 -27.12 10.24
CA LYS A 471 -4.66 -27.71 11.23
C LYS A 471 -5.99 -28.00 10.56
N MET A 472 -6.27 -29.27 10.28
CA MET A 472 -7.66 -29.74 10.15
C MET A 472 -8.27 -29.74 11.56
N SER A 473 -8.77 -28.58 12.02
CA SER A 473 -9.56 -28.51 13.23
C SER A 473 -11.04 -28.66 12.88
N GLY A 474 -11.81 -29.33 13.74
CA GLY A 474 -13.22 -29.62 13.48
C GLY A 474 -14.06 -29.46 14.72
N GLU A 475 -14.94 -28.46 14.71
CA GLU A 475 -16.18 -28.52 15.47
C GLU A 475 -17.37 -28.14 14.58
N LYS A 476 -18.38 -29.00 14.65
CA LYS A 476 -19.74 -29.03 14.07
C LYS A 476 -20.09 -27.93 13.06
N GLU A 477 -19.71 -28.15 11.79
CA GLU A 477 -20.56 -28.12 10.57
C GLU A 477 -19.70 -27.98 9.29
N GLU A 478 -18.44 -27.53 9.42
CA GLU A 478 -17.55 -27.20 8.30
C GLU A 478 -16.11 -27.69 8.56
N GLN A 479 -15.41 -28.20 7.54
CA GLN A 479 -14.00 -28.62 7.63
C GLN A 479 -13.21 -28.13 6.41
N GLY A 480 -12.02 -27.55 6.64
CA GLY A 480 -11.23 -26.88 5.60
C GLY A 480 -9.76 -26.69 5.95
N VAL A 481 -9.06 -25.96 5.10
CA VAL A 481 -7.66 -25.55 5.28
C VAL A 481 -7.62 -24.13 5.84
N GLU A 482 -6.80 -23.92 6.85
CA GLU A 482 -6.66 -22.65 7.57
C GLU A 482 -5.24 -22.11 7.49
N SER A 483 -5.11 -20.80 7.35
CA SER A 483 -3.87 -20.04 7.54
C SER A 483 -4.13 -18.90 8.52
N ASP A 484 -3.47 -18.96 9.67
CA ASP A 484 -3.41 -17.96 10.74
C ASP A 484 -2.42 -16.81 10.43
N LYS A 485 -1.58 -16.98 9.41
CA LYS A 485 -0.63 -15.97 8.94
C LYS A 485 -1.34 -14.76 8.31
N ILE A 486 -0.70 -13.59 8.38
CA ILE A 486 -1.11 -12.40 7.64
C ILE A 486 -0.57 -12.50 6.21
N LEU A 487 -1.42 -12.25 5.23
CA LEU A 487 -1.10 -12.36 3.81
C LEU A 487 -1.34 -11.01 3.11
N LEU A 488 -0.34 -10.46 2.44
CA LEU A 488 -0.49 -9.40 1.45
C LEU A 488 -1.15 -10.00 0.19
N VAL A 489 -2.33 -9.49 -0.17
CA VAL A 489 -3.14 -10.04 -1.27
C VAL A 489 -3.31 -9.09 -2.44
N GLY A 490 -3.06 -7.79 -2.25
CA GLY A 490 -3.20 -6.81 -3.31
C GLY A 490 -2.72 -5.43 -2.92
N ARG A 491 -2.74 -4.52 -3.89
CA ARG A 491 -2.24 -3.16 -3.80
C ARG A 491 -3.17 -2.21 -4.52
N LYS A 492 -3.33 -1.00 -3.98
CA LYS A 492 -3.85 0.13 -4.74
C LYS A 492 -2.70 0.94 -5.30
N VAL A 493 -2.80 1.30 -6.56
CA VAL A 493 -1.87 2.19 -7.22
C VAL A 493 -2.56 3.46 -7.67
N ASN A 494 -1.86 4.58 -7.58
CA ASN A 494 -2.26 5.84 -8.17
C ASN A 494 -1.42 6.08 -9.43
N ILE A 495 -2.11 6.23 -10.57
CA ILE A 495 -1.51 6.57 -11.85
C ILE A 495 -1.01 8.01 -11.78
N LEU A 496 0.23 8.23 -12.19
CA LEU A 496 0.82 9.57 -12.23
C LEU A 496 0.33 10.30 -13.47
N ASP A 497 0.02 11.58 -13.31
CA ASP A 497 -0.21 12.49 -14.43
C ASP A 497 1.04 12.57 -15.33
N LYS A 498 0.87 13.13 -16.53
CA LYS A 498 1.99 13.36 -17.46
C LYS A 498 3.12 14.12 -16.75
N ALA A 499 4.30 13.52 -16.70
CA ALA A 499 5.49 14.06 -16.05
C ALA A 499 6.77 13.63 -16.80
N PRO A 500 7.72 14.54 -17.07
CA PRO A 500 7.62 15.99 -16.87
C PRO A 500 6.57 16.63 -17.79
N ARG A 501 5.99 17.77 -17.38
CA ARG A 501 5.05 18.58 -18.18
C ARG A 501 5.39 20.07 -18.10
N PRO A 502 6.56 20.49 -18.62
CA PRO A 502 7.00 21.87 -18.48
C PRO A 502 5.98 22.88 -19.06
N LEU A 503 5.98 24.09 -18.53
CA LEU A 503 5.23 25.22 -19.11
C LEU A 503 5.94 25.69 -20.38
N GLU A 504 5.21 25.71 -21.50
CA GLU A 504 5.71 26.21 -22.80
C GLU A 504 6.10 27.70 -22.74
N SER A 505 5.56 28.44 -21.77
CA SER A 505 5.86 29.86 -21.56
C SER A 505 7.21 30.12 -20.87
N ILE A 506 7.89 29.10 -20.35
CA ILE A 506 9.22 29.25 -19.71
C ILE A 506 10.27 29.23 -20.80
N LYS A 507 11.06 30.30 -20.91
CA LYS A 507 12.07 30.42 -21.95
C LYS A 507 13.25 29.46 -21.72
N PRO A 508 13.98 29.02 -22.77
CA PRO A 508 15.13 28.14 -22.63
C PRO A 508 16.17 28.64 -21.60
N GLU A 509 16.45 29.94 -21.58
CA GLU A 509 17.40 30.60 -20.68
C GLU A 509 16.98 30.65 -19.20
N ASP A 510 15.69 30.42 -18.92
CA ASP A 510 15.16 30.42 -17.56
C ASP A 510 15.29 29.04 -16.88
N TRP A 511 15.72 28.01 -17.61
CA TRP A 511 16.00 26.69 -17.05
C TRP A 511 17.43 26.65 -16.52
N VAL A 512 17.59 26.30 -15.25
CA VAL A 512 18.89 26.22 -14.60
C VAL A 512 19.09 24.86 -13.96
N GLU A 513 20.32 24.36 -14.06
CA GLU A 513 20.80 23.24 -13.25
C GLU A 513 20.97 23.71 -11.81
N VAL A 514 20.53 22.85 -10.89
CA VAL A 514 20.73 23.08 -9.46
C VAL A 514 21.89 22.20 -9.06
N ASN A 515 23.06 22.83 -8.96
CA ASN A 515 24.27 22.25 -8.39
C ASN A 515 24.31 22.42 -6.87
#